data_AF-A0A8S1Y919-F1
#
_entry.id   AF-A0A8S1Y919-F1
#
_cell.length_a   1.000
_cell.length_b   1.000
_cell.length_c   1.000
_cell.angle_alpha   90.00
_cell.angle_beta   90.00
_cell.angle_gamma   90.00
#
_symmetry.space_group_name_H-M   'P 1'
#
loop_
_entity.id
_entity.type
_entity.pdbx_description
1 polymer ?
#
loop_
_entity_poly.entity_id
_entity_poly.type
_entity_poly.pdbx_seq_one_letter_code
_entity_poly.pdbx_strand_id
1 'polypeptide(L)'
;MIGISRFAHSIYRRLSKNPYFYQITHSNKVYNMIMEKKNIKEFQIFLDKRVKILSNIIHSNVLNGKLIEEARLKELLLQNKICEYIEDLIKNKKYFIAYKFMNAFQYETISYQELVHEMNTNDMKLQYKIIKEQHLVATENQKVLNHLNNESLKFFIFRAEIPIEKVEELFLGEYTKLQFLIENYFTTNQQIAIEIAKRNNIRVQNPQIQQRIDNCNYVNQNALLQNDDFLPSEIILQTKKIDQLILLSDFNIFREDIFLIEDEDKLNDEIIDQILNASETGIDTESFQDIPQTKFTSKNQVCLFQIALPKKIYLLNTTNLTNSIKYQQFLIKYASNDSLKIGQNIKLDFLSLLVQIGKQDVELKNFIELSQLFRQKYPDEKKTNLSLQCQKLLGKELDKVEQISHWQKRPLRSAQIHYAALDAFICLHLHSHYKS
;
A
#
# COMPACT_ATOMS: atom_id res chain seq x y z
N MET A 1 21.62 -17.59 26.44
CA MET A 1 22.33 -17.86 25.17
C MET A 1 23.19 -19.13 25.18
N ILE A 2 23.87 -19.50 26.27
CA ILE A 2 24.80 -20.67 26.31
C ILE A 2 24.07 -22.05 26.31
N GLY A 3 22.87 -22.15 26.90
CA GLY A 3 22.07 -23.40 26.90
C GLY A 3 21.49 -23.79 25.54
N ILE A 4 21.18 -22.80 24.70
CA ILE A 4 20.51 -22.98 23.39
C ILE A 4 21.52 -23.46 22.31
N SER A 5 22.77 -22.99 22.38
CA SER A 5 23.85 -23.49 21.53
C SER A 5 24.14 -24.97 21.79
N ARG A 6 24.18 -25.41 23.07
CA ARG A 6 24.32 -26.83 23.44
C ARG A 6 23.11 -27.67 23.03
N PHE A 7 21.91 -27.09 23.08
CA PHE A 7 20.67 -27.74 22.67
C PHE A 7 20.62 -27.99 21.15
N ALA A 8 20.95 -26.98 20.35
CA ALA A 8 21.06 -27.10 18.89
C ALA A 8 22.18 -28.08 18.47
N HIS A 9 23.32 -28.06 19.18
CA HIS A 9 24.40 -29.03 18.99
C HIS A 9 23.99 -30.46 19.39
N SER A 10 23.17 -30.62 20.44
CA SER A 10 22.68 -31.92 20.93
C SER A 10 21.64 -32.53 20.00
N ILE A 11 20.74 -31.71 19.44
CA ILE A 11 19.79 -32.14 18.39
C ILE A 11 20.57 -32.58 17.15
N TYR A 12 21.55 -31.78 16.73
CA TYR A 12 22.39 -32.09 15.57
C TYR A 12 23.19 -33.39 15.73
N ARG A 13 23.84 -33.62 16.89
CA ARG A 13 24.62 -34.85 17.17
C ARG A 13 23.79 -36.13 17.20
N ARG A 14 22.47 -36.01 17.41
CA ARG A 14 21.52 -37.13 17.40
C ARG A 14 20.90 -37.32 16.01
N LEU A 15 20.58 -36.24 15.31
CA LEU A 15 20.07 -36.27 13.95
C LEU A 15 21.14 -36.75 12.94
N SER A 16 22.41 -36.41 13.13
CA SER A 16 23.53 -36.88 12.28
C SER A 16 23.84 -38.38 12.43
N LYS A 17 23.22 -39.07 13.42
CA LYS A 17 23.28 -40.52 13.58
C LYS A 17 22.08 -41.24 12.97
N ASN A 18 21.09 -40.49 12.49
CA ASN A 18 19.94 -41.05 11.79
C ASN A 18 20.30 -41.21 10.29
N PRO A 19 20.31 -42.44 9.74
CA PRO A 19 20.71 -42.69 8.35
C PRO A 19 19.79 -42.02 7.31
N TYR A 20 18.61 -41.54 7.72
CA TYR A 20 17.65 -40.84 6.86
C TYR A 20 17.76 -39.31 6.90
N PHE A 21 18.71 -38.75 7.66
CA PHE A 21 18.86 -37.28 7.82
C PHE A 21 19.12 -36.52 6.50
N TYR A 22 19.69 -37.19 5.50
CA TYR A 22 19.90 -36.63 4.17
C TYR A 22 18.60 -36.30 3.41
N GLN A 23 17.46 -36.87 3.81
CA GLN A 23 16.16 -36.60 3.18
C GLN A 23 15.51 -35.31 3.70
N ILE A 24 15.95 -34.78 4.85
CA ILE A 24 15.35 -33.61 5.51
C ILE A 24 15.89 -32.28 4.93
N THR A 25 16.93 -32.34 4.09
CA THR A 25 17.47 -31.16 3.41
C THR A 25 17.47 -31.37 1.91
N HIS A 26 16.32 -31.13 1.27
CA HIS A 26 16.17 -31.15 -0.19
C HIS A 26 17.07 -30.11 -0.87
N SER A 27 18.32 -30.47 -1.11
CA SER A 27 19.18 -29.85 -2.10
C SER A 27 20.07 -30.93 -2.71
N ASN A 28 19.63 -31.51 -3.82
CA ASN A 28 20.44 -32.40 -4.67
C ASN A 28 21.78 -31.75 -5.09
N LYS A 29 21.86 -30.41 -5.06
CA LYS A 29 23.09 -29.63 -5.29
C LYS A 29 24.16 -29.85 -4.21
N VAL A 30 23.73 -30.13 -2.97
CA VAL A 30 24.61 -30.37 -1.82
C VAL A 30 25.13 -31.81 -1.81
N TYR A 31 24.30 -32.81 -2.17
CA TYR A 31 24.74 -34.21 -2.30
C TYR A 31 25.86 -34.38 -3.35
N ASN A 32 25.74 -33.70 -4.49
CA ASN A 32 26.78 -33.72 -5.53
C ASN A 32 28.06 -32.99 -5.09
N MET A 33 27.96 -31.89 -4.33
CA MET A 33 29.12 -31.25 -3.71
C MET A 33 29.78 -32.10 -2.59
N ILE A 34 29.01 -32.94 -1.91
CA ILE A 34 29.46 -33.84 -0.83
C ILE A 34 30.34 -34.98 -1.35
N MET A 35 30.03 -35.53 -2.53
CA MET A 35 30.83 -36.59 -3.15
C MET A 35 32.15 -36.07 -3.74
N GLU A 36 32.20 -34.78 -4.12
CA GLU A 36 33.37 -34.19 -4.79
C GLU A 36 34.38 -33.51 -3.85
N LYS A 37 34.00 -33.08 -2.63
CA LYS A 37 34.92 -32.35 -1.74
C LYS A 37 35.14 -33.01 -0.37
N LYS A 38 36.33 -33.60 -0.22
CA LYS A 38 36.91 -34.12 1.04
C LYS A 38 37.36 -33.00 2.00
N ASN A 39 36.46 -32.20 2.59
CA ASN A 39 36.88 -31.32 3.69
C ASN A 39 35.82 -31.12 4.79
N ILE A 40 36.02 -31.82 5.92
CA ILE A 40 35.10 -31.93 7.07
C ILE A 40 34.96 -30.60 7.85
N LYS A 41 35.97 -29.73 7.84
CA LYS A 41 35.96 -28.46 8.60
C LYS A 41 35.04 -27.40 7.99
N GLU A 42 35.04 -27.25 6.66
CA GLU A 42 34.13 -26.30 5.98
C GLU A 42 32.67 -26.73 6.12
N PHE A 43 32.41 -28.04 6.11
CA PHE A 43 31.11 -28.64 6.38
C PHE A 43 30.58 -28.27 7.78
N GLN A 44 31.42 -28.37 8.82
CA GLN A 44 31.04 -28.08 10.20
C GLN A 44 30.70 -26.59 10.40
N ILE A 45 31.47 -25.68 9.79
CA ILE A 45 31.22 -24.23 9.84
C ILE A 45 29.94 -23.85 9.07
N PHE A 46 29.71 -24.48 7.91
CA PHE A 46 28.49 -24.29 7.12
C PHE A 46 27.24 -24.79 7.84
N LEU A 47 27.34 -25.94 8.50
CA LEU A 47 26.29 -26.51 9.33
C LEU A 47 25.99 -25.68 10.56
N ASP A 48 27.00 -25.21 11.30
CA ASP A 48 26.78 -24.35 12.48
C ASP A 48 26.05 -23.04 12.12
N LYS A 49 26.37 -22.46 10.94
CA LYS A 49 25.63 -21.29 10.42
C LYS A 49 24.18 -21.63 10.09
N ARG A 50 23.91 -22.76 9.41
CA ARG A 50 22.53 -23.21 9.10
C ARG A 50 21.74 -23.60 10.35
N VAL A 51 22.38 -24.25 11.34
CA VAL A 51 21.80 -24.64 12.63
C VAL A 51 21.40 -23.41 13.45
N LYS A 52 22.23 -22.35 13.44
CA LYS A 52 21.88 -21.08 14.07
C LYS A 52 20.67 -20.41 13.39
N ILE A 53 20.59 -20.48 12.06
CA ILE A 53 19.45 -19.96 11.29
C ILE A 53 18.18 -20.76 11.61
N LEU A 54 18.22 -22.09 11.55
CA LEU A 54 17.10 -22.98 11.94
C LEU A 54 16.65 -22.76 13.38
N SER A 55 17.60 -22.63 14.32
CA SER A 55 17.30 -22.32 15.72
C SER A 55 16.60 -20.97 15.88
N ASN A 56 17.02 -19.96 15.11
CA ASN A 56 16.38 -18.64 15.13
C ASN A 56 14.98 -18.67 14.49
N ILE A 57 14.79 -19.45 13.42
CA ILE A 57 13.50 -19.64 12.76
C ILE A 57 12.52 -20.35 13.71
N ILE A 58 12.94 -21.42 14.39
CA ILE A 58 12.12 -22.13 15.39
C ILE A 58 11.80 -21.20 16.57
N HIS A 59 12.79 -20.46 17.06
CA HIS A 59 12.57 -19.55 18.19
C HIS A 59 11.59 -18.42 17.84
N SER A 60 11.75 -17.79 16.66
CA SER A 60 10.87 -16.70 16.22
C SER A 60 9.47 -17.16 15.82
N ASN A 61 9.32 -18.36 15.26
CA ASN A 61 8.03 -18.85 14.79
C ASN A 61 7.24 -19.63 15.86
N VAL A 62 7.90 -20.37 16.76
CA VAL A 62 7.23 -21.34 17.62
C VAL A 62 7.37 -20.99 19.11
N LEU A 63 8.57 -20.60 19.56
CA LEU A 63 8.82 -20.38 21.00
C LEU A 63 8.48 -18.97 21.48
N ASN A 64 8.82 -17.91 20.73
CA ASN A 64 8.48 -16.53 21.09
C ASN A 64 6.96 -16.29 21.14
N GLY A 65 6.20 -17.04 20.35
CA GLY A 65 4.73 -16.98 20.36
C GLY A 65 4.07 -17.81 21.46
N LYS A 66 4.85 -18.51 22.31
CA LYS A 66 4.35 -19.51 23.28
C LYS A 66 3.37 -20.52 22.66
N LEU A 67 3.59 -20.90 21.40
CA LEU A 67 2.68 -21.79 20.67
C LEU A 67 2.80 -23.25 21.14
N ILE A 68 3.94 -23.58 21.78
CA ILE A 68 4.23 -24.87 22.41
C ILE A 68 5.21 -24.64 23.57
N GLU A 69 5.15 -25.50 24.58
CA GLU A 69 6.18 -25.53 25.62
C GLU A 69 7.50 -26.08 25.08
N GLU A 70 8.62 -25.52 25.53
CA GLU A 70 9.96 -25.94 25.11
C GLU A 70 10.21 -27.43 25.40
N ALA A 71 9.72 -27.93 26.55
CA ALA A 71 9.82 -29.34 26.93
C ALA A 71 9.07 -30.27 25.97
N ARG A 72 7.86 -29.87 25.54
CA ARG A 72 7.07 -30.64 24.58
C ARG A 72 7.68 -30.61 23.18
N LEU A 73 8.21 -29.46 22.75
CA LEU A 73 8.93 -29.37 21.47
C LEU A 73 10.16 -30.28 21.45
N LYS A 74 10.91 -30.34 22.57
CA LYS A 74 12.04 -31.25 22.76
C LYS A 74 11.62 -32.71 22.57
N GLU A 75 10.53 -33.10 23.21
CA GLU A 75 10.01 -34.47 23.10
C GLU A 75 9.64 -34.81 21.65
N LEU A 76 8.90 -33.94 20.96
CA LEU A 76 8.50 -34.16 19.57
C LEU A 76 9.70 -34.30 18.62
N LEU A 77 10.74 -33.49 18.82
CA LEU A 77 11.97 -33.57 18.03
C LEU A 77 12.75 -34.86 18.30
N LEU A 78 12.80 -35.31 19.56
CA LEU A 78 13.48 -36.56 19.93
C LEU A 78 12.76 -37.80 19.41
N GLN A 79 11.43 -37.75 19.34
CA GLN A 79 10.60 -38.85 18.84
C GLN A 79 10.35 -38.78 17.32
N ASN A 80 10.86 -37.77 16.62
CA ASN A 80 10.60 -37.51 15.21
C ASN A 80 9.08 -37.36 14.87
N LYS A 81 8.32 -36.74 15.76
CA LYS A 81 6.85 -36.60 15.68
C LYS A 81 6.35 -35.20 15.30
N ILE A 82 7.22 -34.34 14.77
CA ILE A 82 6.82 -32.99 14.33
C ILE A 82 5.74 -33.08 13.24
N CYS A 83 5.86 -34.05 12.33
CA CYS A 83 4.90 -34.30 11.27
C CYS A 83 3.51 -34.66 11.82
N GLU A 84 3.45 -35.69 12.67
CA GLU A 84 2.22 -36.12 13.36
C GLU A 84 1.59 -34.97 14.17
N TYR A 85 2.42 -34.12 14.77
CA TYR A 85 1.95 -32.96 15.52
C TYR A 85 1.33 -31.88 14.61
N ILE A 86 1.91 -31.61 13.43
CA ILE A 86 1.32 -30.69 12.46
C ILE A 86 -0.03 -31.22 11.96
N GLU A 87 -0.12 -32.52 11.63
CA GLU A 87 -1.37 -33.17 11.23
C GLU A 87 -2.44 -33.09 12.32
N ASP A 88 -2.07 -33.34 13.58
CA ASP A 88 -2.97 -33.20 14.72
C ASP A 88 -3.43 -31.75 14.89
N LEU A 89 -2.54 -30.76 14.71
CA LEU A 89 -2.93 -29.34 14.73
C LEU A 89 -3.95 -29.02 13.63
N ILE A 90 -3.75 -29.51 12.41
CA ILE A 90 -4.66 -29.30 11.27
C ILE A 90 -6.01 -29.95 11.55
N LYS A 91 -6.02 -31.21 12.00
CA LYS A 91 -7.24 -31.95 12.38
C LYS A 91 -8.04 -31.24 13.48
N ASN A 92 -7.33 -30.64 14.43
CA ASN A 92 -7.92 -29.84 15.51
C ASN A 92 -8.17 -28.37 15.11
N LYS A 93 -8.10 -28.01 13.82
CA LYS A 93 -8.35 -26.66 13.27
C LYS A 93 -7.45 -25.57 13.86
N LYS A 94 -6.27 -25.94 14.37
CA LYS A 94 -5.23 -25.01 14.89
C LYS A 94 -4.31 -24.53 13.76
N TYR A 95 -4.91 -24.03 12.68
CA TYR A 95 -4.24 -23.75 11.41
C TYR A 95 -3.10 -22.72 11.52
N PHE A 96 -3.25 -21.68 12.34
CA PHE A 96 -2.18 -20.68 12.54
C PHE A 96 -0.92 -21.32 13.14
N ILE A 97 -1.11 -22.21 14.11
CA ILE A 97 0.00 -22.91 14.77
C ILE A 97 0.62 -23.90 13.77
N ALA A 98 -0.20 -24.68 13.06
CA ALA A 98 0.26 -25.58 12.01
C ALA A 98 1.12 -24.83 10.97
N TYR A 99 0.64 -23.68 10.47
CA TYR A 99 1.38 -22.84 9.53
C TYR A 99 2.74 -22.38 10.08
N LYS A 100 2.81 -21.94 11.35
CA LYS A 100 4.06 -21.52 11.98
C LYS A 100 5.06 -22.67 12.13
N PHE A 101 4.57 -23.88 12.41
CA PHE A 101 5.39 -25.09 12.43
C PHE A 101 5.86 -25.49 11.03
N MET A 102 4.99 -25.44 10.01
CA MET A 102 5.35 -25.71 8.61
C MET A 102 6.45 -24.77 8.12
N ASN A 103 6.33 -23.47 8.39
CA ASN A 103 7.38 -22.47 8.09
C ASN A 103 8.69 -22.76 8.83
N ALA A 104 8.61 -23.28 10.06
CA ALA A 104 9.79 -23.51 10.90
C ALA A 104 10.55 -24.78 10.53
N PHE A 105 9.84 -25.82 10.09
CA PHE A 105 10.39 -27.15 9.86
C PHE A 105 10.37 -27.60 8.40
N GLN A 106 9.89 -26.75 7.48
CA GLN A 106 9.84 -27.01 6.03
C GLN A 106 9.15 -28.33 5.71
N TYR A 107 7.92 -28.46 6.21
CA TYR A 107 7.12 -29.68 6.13
C TYR A 107 6.83 -30.09 4.67
N GLU A 108 7.09 -31.36 4.32
CA GLU A 108 7.04 -31.86 2.94
C GLU A 108 5.81 -32.72 2.62
N THR A 109 5.08 -33.26 3.62
CA THR A 109 3.97 -34.20 3.37
C THR A 109 2.62 -33.53 3.17
N ILE A 110 2.40 -32.33 3.70
CA ILE A 110 1.23 -31.50 3.39
C ILE A 110 1.72 -30.18 2.82
N SER A 111 1.28 -29.85 1.63
CA SER A 111 1.56 -28.58 0.97
C SER A 111 0.82 -27.41 1.64
N TYR A 112 1.36 -26.21 1.50
CA TYR A 112 0.65 -25.00 1.92
C TYR A 112 -0.70 -24.83 1.20
N GLN A 113 -0.83 -25.37 -0.02
CA GLN A 113 -2.07 -25.34 -0.78
C GLN A 113 -3.13 -26.25 -0.16
N GLU A 114 -2.79 -27.46 0.27
CA GLU A 114 -3.69 -28.35 1.01
C GLU A 114 -4.11 -27.73 2.34
N LEU A 115 -3.18 -27.12 3.07
CA LEU A 115 -3.49 -26.40 4.31
C LEU A 115 -4.53 -25.28 4.08
N VAL A 116 -4.43 -24.53 2.98
CA VAL A 116 -5.40 -23.48 2.64
C VAL A 116 -6.77 -24.09 2.29
N HIS A 117 -6.81 -25.22 1.59
CA HIS A 117 -8.07 -25.90 1.24
C HIS A 117 -8.82 -26.47 2.45
N GLU A 118 -8.11 -26.93 3.47
CA GLU A 118 -8.69 -27.44 4.71
C GLU A 118 -9.34 -26.34 5.59
N MET A 119 -8.98 -25.08 5.36
CA MET A 119 -9.50 -23.94 6.12
C MET A 119 -10.91 -23.51 5.67
N ASN A 120 -11.70 -23.00 6.62
CA ASN A 120 -13.03 -22.47 6.35
C ASN A 120 -13.01 -20.95 6.14
N THR A 121 -14.18 -20.35 5.86
CA THR A 121 -14.33 -18.91 5.59
C THR A 121 -13.91 -18.01 6.76
N ASN A 122 -13.98 -18.48 8.00
CA ASN A 122 -13.57 -17.69 9.17
C ASN A 122 -12.04 -17.53 9.26
N ASP A 123 -11.29 -18.39 8.56
CA ASP A 123 -9.83 -18.39 8.52
C ASP A 123 -9.29 -17.65 7.29
N MET A 124 -10.13 -16.94 6.53
CA MET A 124 -9.74 -16.28 5.26
C MET A 124 -8.59 -15.29 5.38
N LYS A 125 -8.44 -14.61 6.53
CA LYS A 125 -7.28 -13.75 6.79
C LYS A 125 -5.97 -14.56 6.84
N LEU A 126 -6.01 -15.75 7.43
CA LEU A 126 -4.87 -16.66 7.48
C LEU A 126 -4.63 -17.32 6.12
N GLN A 127 -5.68 -17.78 5.43
CA GLN A 127 -5.58 -18.33 4.08
C GLN A 127 -4.86 -17.35 3.15
N TYR A 128 -5.28 -16.09 3.14
CA TYR A 128 -4.64 -15.02 2.37
C TYR A 128 -3.18 -14.80 2.73
N LYS A 129 -2.87 -14.77 4.02
CA LYS A 129 -1.49 -14.64 4.50
C LYS A 129 -0.62 -15.76 3.94
N ILE A 130 -1.09 -17.00 3.97
CA ILE A 130 -0.36 -18.17 3.48
C ILE A 130 -0.19 -18.09 1.96
N ILE A 131 -1.26 -17.83 1.21
CA ILE A 131 -1.22 -17.67 -0.26
C ILE A 131 -0.16 -16.64 -0.64
N LYS A 132 -0.10 -15.52 0.09
CA LYS A 132 0.88 -14.46 -0.17
C LYS A 132 2.31 -14.86 0.19
N GLU A 133 2.53 -15.27 1.45
CA GLU A 133 3.89 -15.52 1.97
C GLU A 133 4.54 -16.74 1.29
N GLN A 134 3.74 -17.66 0.77
CA GLN A 134 4.21 -18.87 0.08
C GLN A 134 4.09 -18.80 -1.44
N HIS A 135 3.68 -17.64 -1.98
CA HIS A 135 3.53 -17.40 -3.42
C HIS A 135 2.66 -18.46 -4.13
N LEU A 136 1.54 -18.85 -3.51
CA LEU A 136 0.62 -19.83 -4.08
C LEU A 136 -0.12 -19.24 -5.29
N VAL A 137 -0.51 -20.13 -6.21
CA VAL A 137 -1.13 -19.74 -7.48
C VAL A 137 -2.50 -19.10 -7.21
N ALA A 138 -2.69 -17.86 -7.69
CA ALA A 138 -3.89 -17.08 -7.43
C ALA A 138 -5.18 -17.73 -7.99
N THR A 139 -5.09 -18.34 -9.18
CA THR A 139 -6.23 -18.97 -9.87
C THR A 139 -6.80 -20.16 -9.09
N GLU A 140 -5.95 -20.88 -8.34
CA GLU A 140 -6.36 -21.99 -7.47
C GLU A 140 -7.06 -21.50 -6.18
N ASN A 141 -6.92 -20.22 -5.87
CA ASN A 141 -7.39 -19.61 -4.61
C ASN A 141 -8.46 -18.53 -4.84
N GLN A 142 -9.15 -18.56 -5.99
CA GLN A 142 -10.07 -17.51 -6.43
C GLN A 142 -11.19 -17.22 -5.42
N LYS A 143 -11.68 -18.24 -4.69
CA LYS A 143 -12.71 -18.06 -3.67
C LYS A 143 -12.25 -17.14 -2.53
N VAL A 144 -11.02 -17.31 -2.04
CA VAL A 144 -10.45 -16.48 -0.96
C VAL A 144 -10.20 -15.06 -1.47
N LEU A 145 -9.68 -14.93 -2.69
CA LEU A 145 -9.43 -13.64 -3.33
C LEU A 145 -10.72 -12.86 -3.57
N ASN A 146 -11.76 -13.50 -4.12
CA ASN A 146 -13.06 -12.88 -4.37
C ASN A 146 -13.73 -12.42 -3.07
N HIS A 147 -13.65 -13.22 -2.00
CA HIS A 147 -14.22 -12.81 -0.72
C HIS A 147 -13.53 -11.56 -0.17
N LEU A 148 -12.19 -11.53 -0.18
CA LEU A 148 -11.44 -10.37 0.29
C LEU A 148 -11.65 -9.14 -0.57
N ASN A 149 -11.79 -9.32 -1.88
CA ASN A 149 -12.15 -8.25 -2.80
C ASN A 149 -13.49 -7.64 -2.40
N ASN A 150 -14.50 -8.47 -2.16
CA ASN A 150 -15.82 -8.03 -1.74
C ASN A 150 -15.78 -7.33 -0.37
N GLU A 151 -15.02 -7.85 0.60
CA GLU A 151 -14.89 -7.21 1.92
C GLU A 151 -14.16 -5.87 1.85
N SER A 152 -13.14 -5.75 0.99
CA SER A 152 -12.48 -4.47 0.76
C SER A 152 -13.38 -3.48 0.03
N LEU A 153 -14.15 -3.89 -0.98
CA LEU A 153 -15.17 -3.03 -1.61
C LEU A 153 -16.20 -2.55 -0.58
N LYS A 154 -16.73 -3.45 0.27
CA LYS A 154 -17.64 -3.06 1.36
C LYS A 154 -17.01 -2.07 2.34
N PHE A 155 -15.71 -2.19 2.63
CA PHE A 155 -15.01 -1.22 3.45
C PHE A 155 -15.07 0.19 2.82
N PHE A 156 -14.77 0.32 1.52
CA PHE A 156 -14.87 1.61 0.84
C PHE A 156 -16.30 2.16 0.81
N ILE A 157 -17.29 1.30 0.59
CA ILE A 157 -18.70 1.69 0.50
C ILE A 157 -19.26 2.14 1.87
N PHE A 158 -18.88 1.48 2.96
CA PHE A 158 -19.57 1.63 4.25
C PHE A 158 -18.71 2.14 5.42
N ARG A 159 -17.39 2.04 5.34
CA ARG A 159 -16.49 2.24 6.51
C ARG A 159 -15.35 3.23 6.27
N ALA A 160 -15.05 3.58 5.03
CA ALA A 160 -13.97 4.49 4.71
C ALA A 160 -14.32 5.97 4.97
N GLU A 161 -15.55 6.27 5.41
CA GLU A 161 -16.05 7.64 5.63
C GLU A 161 -15.95 8.51 4.37
N ILE A 162 -16.05 7.88 3.19
CA ILE A 162 -16.00 8.53 1.89
C ILE A 162 -17.43 8.83 1.41
N PRO A 163 -17.70 10.03 0.88
CA PRO A 163 -18.98 10.34 0.24
C PRO A 163 -19.33 9.36 -0.88
N ILE A 164 -20.60 8.99 -1.01
CA ILE A 164 -21.03 7.97 -1.99
C ILE A 164 -20.78 8.41 -3.43
N GLU A 165 -20.86 9.72 -3.68
CA GLU A 165 -20.52 10.38 -4.95
C GLU A 165 -19.07 10.10 -5.34
N LYS A 166 -18.18 10.10 -4.35
CA LYS A 166 -16.76 9.82 -4.55
C LYS A 166 -16.51 8.33 -4.79
N VAL A 167 -17.25 7.45 -4.12
CA VAL A 167 -17.19 6.00 -4.39
C VAL A 167 -17.67 5.66 -5.80
N GLU A 168 -18.76 6.31 -6.26
CA GLU A 168 -19.21 6.20 -7.65
C GLU A 168 -18.14 6.70 -8.62
N GLU A 169 -17.54 7.87 -8.38
CA GLU A 169 -16.45 8.42 -9.19
C GLU A 169 -15.27 7.43 -9.33
N LEU A 170 -14.85 6.82 -8.21
CA LEU A 170 -13.76 5.84 -8.17
C LEU A 170 -14.05 4.58 -9.00
N PHE A 171 -15.31 4.21 -9.14
CA PHE A 171 -15.72 3.01 -9.88
C PHE A 171 -16.20 3.31 -11.31
N LEU A 172 -16.10 4.55 -11.78
CA LEU A 172 -16.51 4.92 -13.14
C LEU A 172 -15.75 4.10 -14.20
N GLY A 173 -16.51 3.38 -15.02
CA GLY A 173 -15.99 2.49 -16.07
C GLY A 173 -15.82 1.04 -15.62
N GLU A 174 -15.87 0.76 -14.31
CA GLU A 174 -15.69 -0.56 -13.73
C GLU A 174 -17.05 -1.23 -13.50
N TYR A 175 -17.62 -1.84 -14.54
CA TYR A 175 -18.98 -2.40 -14.52
C TYR A 175 -19.26 -3.31 -13.32
N THR A 176 -18.33 -4.21 -12.99
CA THR A 176 -18.48 -5.15 -11.88
C THR A 176 -18.44 -4.47 -10.51
N LYS A 177 -17.58 -3.45 -10.34
CA LYS A 177 -17.49 -2.67 -9.10
C LYS A 177 -18.75 -1.82 -8.91
N LEU A 178 -19.27 -1.21 -9.97
CA LEU A 178 -20.53 -0.46 -9.94
C LEU A 178 -21.73 -1.37 -9.66
N GLN A 179 -21.84 -2.53 -10.32
CA GLN A 179 -22.89 -3.52 -10.01
C GLN A 179 -22.84 -3.92 -8.54
N PHE A 180 -21.65 -4.22 -8.01
CA PHE A 180 -21.45 -4.55 -6.60
C PHE A 180 -21.86 -3.40 -5.67
N LEU A 181 -21.47 -2.16 -5.99
CA LEU A 181 -21.86 -0.95 -5.26
C LEU A 181 -23.38 -0.83 -5.17
N ILE A 182 -24.08 -0.91 -6.31
CA ILE A 182 -25.53 -0.76 -6.38
C ILE A 182 -26.22 -1.82 -5.53
N GLU A 183 -25.87 -3.10 -5.71
CA GLU A 183 -26.51 -4.21 -5.01
C GLU A 183 -26.31 -4.17 -3.50
N ASN A 184 -25.12 -3.78 -3.03
CA ASN A 184 -24.83 -3.71 -1.61
C ASN A 184 -25.37 -2.43 -0.97
N TYR A 185 -25.33 -1.29 -1.67
CA TYR A 185 -25.75 0.00 -1.12
C TYR A 185 -27.27 0.22 -1.18
N PHE A 186 -27.98 -0.55 -2.00
CA PHE A 186 -29.44 -0.44 -2.14
C PHE A 186 -30.21 -0.57 -0.82
N THR A 187 -29.75 -1.43 0.10
CA THR A 187 -30.39 -1.59 1.43
C THR A 187 -30.18 -0.37 2.32
N THR A 188 -29.10 0.38 2.13
CA THR A 188 -28.78 1.61 2.86
C THR A 188 -29.53 2.81 2.28
N ASN A 189 -29.49 3.00 0.96
CA ASN A 189 -30.21 4.06 0.28
C ASN A 189 -30.64 3.62 -1.14
N GLN A 190 -31.91 3.26 -1.25
CA GLN A 190 -32.49 2.73 -2.49
C GLN A 190 -32.46 3.74 -3.62
N GLN A 191 -32.76 5.01 -3.31
CA GLN A 191 -32.81 6.08 -4.30
C GLN A 191 -31.42 6.31 -4.91
N ILE A 192 -30.41 6.52 -4.07
CA ILE A 192 -29.03 6.77 -4.55
C ILE A 192 -28.52 5.57 -5.36
N ALA A 193 -28.74 4.34 -4.90
CA ALA A 193 -28.31 3.15 -5.63
C ALA A 193 -28.97 3.05 -7.03
N ILE A 194 -30.28 3.35 -7.12
CA ILE A 194 -30.99 3.39 -8.41
C ILE A 194 -30.43 4.48 -9.32
N GLU A 195 -30.17 5.67 -8.77
CA GLU A 195 -29.64 6.79 -9.54
C GLU A 195 -28.22 6.48 -10.05
N ILE A 196 -27.34 5.88 -9.24
CA ILE A 196 -26.00 5.39 -9.68
C ILE A 196 -26.16 4.41 -10.85
N ALA A 197 -27.08 3.44 -10.74
CA ALA A 197 -27.33 2.46 -11.78
C ALA A 197 -27.75 3.12 -13.10
N LYS A 198 -28.66 4.11 -13.04
CA LYS A 198 -29.14 4.84 -14.20
C LYS A 198 -28.05 5.73 -14.82
N ARG A 199 -27.31 6.50 -14.01
CA ARG A 199 -26.22 7.38 -14.50
C ARG A 199 -25.18 6.59 -15.28
N ASN A 200 -24.87 5.38 -14.83
CA ASN A 200 -23.81 4.54 -15.38
C ASN A 200 -24.29 3.43 -16.31
N ASN A 201 -25.59 3.35 -16.62
CA ASN A 201 -26.21 2.30 -17.44
C ASN A 201 -25.89 0.86 -16.96
N ILE A 202 -25.92 0.64 -15.64
CA ILE A 202 -25.59 -0.66 -15.03
C ILE A 202 -26.86 -1.48 -14.80
N ARG A 203 -26.81 -2.75 -15.23
CA ARG A 203 -27.82 -3.76 -14.84
C ARG A 203 -27.34 -4.55 -13.64
N VAL A 204 -28.25 -4.91 -12.76
CA VAL A 204 -27.99 -5.71 -11.55
C VAL A 204 -28.60 -7.10 -11.67
N GLN A 205 -28.08 -8.04 -10.88
CA GLN A 205 -28.51 -9.43 -10.91
C GLN A 205 -29.81 -9.64 -10.15
N ASN A 206 -30.04 -8.87 -9.08
CA ASN A 206 -31.26 -8.96 -8.28
C ASN A 206 -32.48 -8.43 -9.07
N PRO A 207 -33.48 -9.27 -9.41
CA PRO A 207 -34.61 -8.86 -10.24
C PRO A 207 -35.48 -7.76 -9.61
N GLN A 208 -35.60 -7.74 -8.28
CA GLN A 208 -36.38 -6.72 -7.57
C GLN A 208 -35.69 -5.36 -7.63
N ILE A 209 -34.36 -5.33 -7.50
CA ILE A 209 -33.59 -4.09 -7.65
C ILE A 209 -33.67 -3.62 -9.11
N GLN A 210 -33.49 -4.53 -10.07
CA GLN A 210 -33.56 -4.21 -11.51
C GLN A 210 -34.91 -3.60 -11.90
N GLN A 211 -36.02 -4.17 -11.44
CA GLN A 211 -37.35 -3.62 -11.72
C GLN A 211 -37.51 -2.18 -11.23
N ARG A 212 -36.94 -1.86 -10.05
CA ARG A 212 -36.99 -0.48 -9.52
C ARG A 212 -36.08 0.47 -10.28
N ILE A 213 -34.93 -0.02 -10.74
CA ILE A 213 -34.08 0.74 -11.66
C ILE A 213 -34.87 1.06 -12.92
N ASP A 214 -35.47 0.06 -13.57
CA ASP A 214 -36.20 0.24 -14.82
C ASP A 214 -37.34 1.26 -14.70
N ASN A 215 -38.09 1.20 -13.60
CA ASN A 215 -39.21 2.10 -13.29
C ASN A 215 -38.79 3.55 -12.89
N CYS A 216 -37.50 3.80 -12.71
CA CYS A 216 -37.02 5.12 -12.32
C CYS A 216 -36.93 6.07 -13.53
N ASN A 217 -37.69 7.17 -13.46
CA ASN A 217 -37.80 8.18 -14.52
C ASN A 217 -37.02 9.46 -14.22
N TYR A 218 -36.46 9.60 -13.02
CA TYR A 218 -35.75 10.79 -12.58
C TYR A 218 -34.41 10.42 -11.95
N VAL A 219 -33.36 11.13 -12.35
CA VAL A 219 -31.99 10.83 -11.94
C VAL A 219 -31.31 12.13 -11.57
N ASN A 220 -31.02 12.30 -10.29
CA ASN A 220 -30.10 13.37 -9.86
C ASN A 220 -28.71 13.09 -10.40
N GLN A 221 -27.94 14.14 -10.68
CA GLN A 221 -26.55 13.98 -11.11
C GLN A 221 -25.64 13.81 -9.90
N ASN A 222 -24.50 13.15 -10.12
CA ASN A 222 -23.44 13.11 -9.13
C ASN A 222 -22.77 14.49 -9.09
N ALA A 223 -22.80 15.16 -7.93
CA ALA A 223 -22.31 16.53 -7.79
C ALA A 223 -20.84 16.70 -8.19
N LEU A 224 -19.97 15.72 -7.90
CA LEU A 224 -18.55 15.77 -8.28
C LEU A 224 -18.31 15.61 -9.79
N LEU A 225 -19.25 14.98 -10.49
CA LEU A 225 -19.17 14.76 -11.94
C LEU A 225 -19.90 15.86 -12.72
N GLN A 226 -20.90 16.49 -12.10
CA GLN A 226 -21.64 17.60 -12.68
C GLN A 226 -20.93 18.94 -12.50
N ASN A 227 -20.35 19.16 -11.32
CA ASN A 227 -19.62 20.38 -10.98
C ASN A 227 -18.11 20.09 -11.00
N ASP A 228 -17.42 20.71 -11.95
CA ASP A 228 -15.95 20.68 -12.07
C ASP A 228 -15.35 22.07 -11.78
N ASP A 229 -15.86 22.76 -10.77
CA ASP A 229 -15.31 24.02 -10.30
C ASP A 229 -13.91 23.81 -9.71
N PHE A 230 -13.07 24.84 -9.82
CA PHE A 230 -11.74 24.86 -9.22
C PHE A 230 -11.82 25.15 -7.71
N LEU A 231 -12.45 24.23 -6.97
CA LEU A 231 -12.73 24.32 -5.55
C LEU A 231 -12.54 22.97 -4.85
N PRO A 232 -12.40 22.94 -3.51
CA PRO A 232 -12.41 21.70 -2.75
C PRO A 232 -13.68 20.87 -2.96
N SER A 233 -13.51 19.55 -3.06
CA SER A 233 -14.62 18.61 -3.22
C SER A 233 -15.58 18.62 -2.03
N GLU A 234 -15.11 18.88 -0.80
CA GLU A 234 -15.98 19.08 0.37
C GLU A 234 -16.92 20.29 0.24
N ILE A 235 -16.56 21.31 -0.56
CA ILE A 235 -17.44 22.45 -0.87
C ILE A 235 -18.46 22.08 -1.95
N ILE A 236 -18.01 21.39 -3.01
CA ILE A 236 -18.89 20.90 -4.08
C ILE A 236 -19.97 19.97 -3.52
N LEU A 237 -19.59 19.10 -2.57
CA LEU A 237 -20.49 18.19 -1.87
C LEU A 237 -21.27 18.86 -0.73
N GLN A 238 -21.01 20.12 -0.44
CA GLN A 238 -21.65 20.89 0.65
C GLN A 238 -21.49 20.23 2.03
N THR A 239 -20.43 19.45 2.24
CA THR A 239 -20.13 18.81 3.53
C THR A 239 -19.44 19.77 4.49
N LYS A 240 -18.80 20.81 3.96
CA LYS A 240 -18.17 21.90 4.73
C LYS A 240 -18.48 23.27 4.13
N LYS A 241 -18.27 24.30 4.93
CA LYS A 241 -18.32 25.70 4.49
C LYS A 241 -16.95 26.17 4.01
N ILE A 242 -16.95 27.09 3.06
CA ILE A 242 -15.74 27.59 2.40
C ILE A 242 -14.75 28.27 3.36
N ASP A 243 -15.23 28.89 4.44
CA ASP A 243 -14.43 29.55 5.46
C ASP A 243 -13.68 28.58 6.39
N GLN A 244 -14.06 27.30 6.38
CA GLN A 244 -13.42 26.23 7.18
C GLN A 244 -12.22 25.59 6.49
N LEU A 245 -12.09 25.80 5.17
CA LEU A 245 -11.06 25.17 4.35
C LEU A 245 -10.05 26.20 3.85
N ILE A 246 -8.81 25.75 3.74
CA ILE A 246 -7.77 26.51 3.05
C ILE A 246 -8.02 26.45 1.55
N LEU A 247 -7.95 27.62 0.91
CA LEU A 247 -8.02 27.74 -0.54
C LEU A 247 -6.72 28.30 -1.10
N LEU A 248 -6.37 27.95 -2.33
CA LEU A 248 -5.26 28.60 -3.03
C LEU A 248 -5.47 30.12 -3.18
N SER A 249 -6.73 30.55 -3.32
CA SER A 249 -7.10 31.96 -3.38
C SER A 249 -6.80 32.73 -2.09
N ASP A 250 -6.71 32.05 -0.93
CA ASP A 250 -6.28 32.69 0.33
C ASP A 250 -4.84 33.22 0.21
N PHE A 251 -4.07 32.74 -0.77
CA PHE A 251 -2.68 33.10 -1.03
C PHE A 251 -2.47 33.81 -2.38
N ASN A 252 -3.55 34.29 -3.02
CA ASN A 252 -3.54 34.88 -4.36
C ASN A 252 -2.97 33.93 -5.44
N ILE A 253 -3.27 32.63 -5.33
CA ILE A 253 -2.97 31.63 -6.35
C ILE A 253 -4.29 31.18 -6.98
N PHE A 254 -4.34 31.21 -8.30
CA PHE A 254 -5.51 30.86 -9.09
C PHE A 254 -5.19 29.73 -10.08
N ARG A 255 -6.19 29.31 -10.84
CA ARG A 255 -6.06 28.17 -11.77
C ARG A 255 -4.96 28.40 -12.82
N GLU A 256 -4.79 29.65 -13.25
CA GLU A 256 -3.83 30.08 -14.27
C GLU A 256 -2.37 29.96 -13.80
N ASP A 257 -2.15 29.90 -12.49
CA ASP A 257 -0.83 29.73 -11.88
C ASP A 257 -0.40 28.25 -11.80
N ILE A 258 -1.26 27.32 -12.25
CA ILE A 258 -1.07 25.88 -12.16
C ILE A 258 -0.86 25.29 -13.56
N PHE A 259 0.30 24.67 -13.74
CA PHE A 259 0.76 24.14 -15.01
C PHE A 259 0.72 22.61 -14.99
N LEU A 260 -0.17 22.03 -15.81
CA LEU A 260 -0.25 20.59 -16.01
C LEU A 260 0.77 20.13 -17.06
N ILE A 261 1.77 19.37 -16.62
CA ILE A 261 2.82 18.83 -17.47
C ILE A 261 2.48 17.36 -17.78
N GLU A 262 1.69 17.17 -18.83
CA GLU A 262 1.13 15.86 -19.21
C GLU A 262 2.08 14.99 -20.06
N ASP A 263 3.10 15.61 -20.67
CA ASP A 263 4.01 15.02 -21.65
C ASP A 263 5.33 15.80 -21.72
N GLU A 264 6.31 15.26 -22.46
CA GLU A 264 7.65 15.84 -22.60
C GLU A 264 7.63 17.21 -23.28
N ASP A 265 6.71 17.45 -24.23
CA ASP A 265 6.63 18.71 -24.97
C ASP A 265 6.26 19.88 -24.07
N LYS A 266 5.38 19.63 -23.08
CA LYS A 266 5.04 20.62 -22.05
C LYS A 266 6.15 20.84 -21.02
N LEU A 267 7.06 19.90 -20.83
CA LEU A 267 8.23 20.04 -19.95
C LEU A 267 9.36 20.79 -20.65
N ASN A 268 9.13 22.08 -20.92
CA ASN A 268 10.11 22.93 -21.59
C ASN A 268 11.29 23.32 -20.67
N ASP A 269 12.36 23.82 -21.27
CA ASP A 269 13.60 24.16 -20.54
C ASP A 269 13.39 25.33 -19.58
N GLU A 270 12.49 26.27 -19.89
CA GLU A 270 12.16 27.39 -19.01
C GLU A 270 11.55 26.91 -17.68
N ILE A 271 10.65 25.93 -17.74
CA ILE A 271 10.04 25.33 -16.55
C ILE A 271 11.09 24.57 -15.73
N ILE A 272 11.93 23.77 -16.40
CA ILE A 272 13.03 23.04 -15.75
C ILE A 272 13.96 24.02 -15.03
N ASP A 273 14.38 25.09 -15.70
CA ASP A 273 15.29 26.08 -15.15
C ASP A 273 14.65 26.87 -14.01
N GLN A 274 13.37 27.23 -14.11
CA GLN A 274 12.63 27.89 -13.02
C GLN A 274 12.62 27.02 -11.76
N ILE A 275 12.36 25.71 -11.90
CA ILE A 275 12.34 24.77 -10.77
C ILE A 275 13.74 24.54 -10.21
N LEU A 276 14.73 24.27 -11.07
CA LEU A 276 16.09 23.91 -10.63
C LEU A 276 16.84 25.10 -9.99
N ASN A 277 16.52 26.33 -10.38
CA ASN A 277 17.13 27.55 -9.82
C ASN A 277 16.36 28.11 -8.62
N ALA A 278 15.21 27.54 -8.25
CA ALA A 278 14.49 27.95 -7.05
C ALA A 278 15.30 27.57 -5.80
N SER A 279 15.41 28.50 -4.83
CA SER A 279 16.11 28.23 -3.57
C SER A 279 15.37 27.20 -2.71
N GLU A 280 14.03 27.21 -2.78
CA GLU A 280 13.17 26.27 -2.10
C GLU A 280 11.91 25.99 -2.91
N THR A 281 11.38 24.79 -2.75
CA THR A 281 10.17 24.29 -3.42
C THR A 281 9.34 23.47 -2.44
N GLY A 282 8.02 23.61 -2.50
CA GLY A 282 7.08 22.70 -1.85
C GLY A 282 6.80 21.53 -2.77
N ILE A 283 6.75 20.31 -2.24
CA ILE A 283 6.53 19.11 -3.04
C ILE A 283 5.56 18.15 -2.37
N ASP A 284 4.80 17.47 -3.21
CA ASP A 284 3.99 16.32 -2.81
C ASP A 284 3.87 15.32 -3.97
N THR A 285 3.24 14.17 -3.73
CA THR A 285 2.93 13.19 -4.77
C THR A 285 1.56 12.56 -4.60
N GLU A 286 0.92 12.22 -5.72
CA GLU A 286 -0.29 11.39 -5.69
C GLU A 286 -0.07 10.03 -6.36
N SER A 287 -0.56 8.98 -5.71
CA SER A 287 -0.38 7.60 -6.15
C SER A 287 -1.70 6.92 -6.43
N PHE A 288 -1.72 6.07 -7.45
CA PHE A 288 -2.86 5.22 -7.71
C PHE A 288 -2.71 3.88 -6.99
N GLN A 289 -3.81 3.44 -6.39
CA GLN A 289 -3.96 2.12 -5.82
C GLN A 289 -5.26 1.52 -6.33
N ASP A 290 -5.20 0.30 -6.87
CA ASP A 290 -6.40 -0.39 -7.30
C ASP A 290 -7.30 -0.69 -6.09
N ILE A 291 -8.61 -0.55 -6.30
CA ILE A 291 -9.65 -0.79 -5.30
C ILE A 291 -10.48 -1.99 -5.78
N PRO A 292 -10.50 -3.12 -5.05
CA PRO A 292 -9.98 -3.33 -3.70
C PRO A 292 -8.47 -3.48 -3.63
N GLN A 293 -7.87 -2.97 -2.55
CA GLN A 293 -6.44 -3.11 -2.30
C GLN A 293 -6.11 -4.57 -1.98
N THR A 294 -5.71 -5.35 -2.98
CA THR A 294 -5.09 -6.65 -2.74
C THR A 294 -3.59 -6.49 -2.79
N LYS A 295 -2.86 -6.96 -1.76
CA LYS A 295 -1.38 -6.96 -1.78
C LYS A 295 -0.77 -7.93 -2.80
N PHE A 296 -1.58 -8.50 -3.71
CA PHE A 296 -1.16 -9.26 -4.89
C PHE A 296 -1.06 -8.37 -6.13
N THR A 297 -1.78 -7.24 -6.17
CA THR A 297 -1.83 -6.30 -7.29
C THR A 297 -1.18 -4.95 -7.00
N SER A 298 -0.79 -4.68 -5.76
CA SER A 298 -0.26 -3.38 -5.34
C SER A 298 1.16 -3.10 -5.84
N LYS A 299 1.29 -2.59 -7.06
CA LYS A 299 2.36 -1.63 -7.37
C LYS A 299 1.81 -0.25 -7.01
N ASN A 300 2.30 0.33 -5.91
CA ASN A 300 2.08 1.76 -5.69
C ASN A 300 2.84 2.47 -6.80
N GLN A 301 2.09 3.03 -7.74
CA GLN A 301 2.63 3.85 -8.81
C GLN A 301 2.29 5.29 -8.47
N VAL A 302 3.33 6.11 -8.33
CA VAL A 302 3.19 7.56 -8.27
C VAL A 302 2.76 8.03 -9.66
N CYS A 303 1.63 8.72 -9.71
CA CYS A 303 0.93 9.13 -10.92
C CYS A 303 0.97 10.64 -11.17
N LEU A 304 1.24 11.42 -10.12
CA LEU A 304 1.38 12.85 -10.19
C LEU A 304 2.49 13.27 -9.22
N PHE A 305 3.38 14.14 -9.68
CA PHE A 305 4.40 14.78 -8.85
C PHE A 305 4.17 16.28 -8.86
N GLN A 306 3.98 16.88 -7.68
CA GLN A 306 3.67 18.29 -7.55
C GLN A 306 4.89 19.06 -7.07
N ILE A 307 5.15 20.19 -7.72
CA ILE A 307 6.23 21.12 -7.34
C ILE A 307 5.67 22.54 -7.30
N ALA A 308 5.63 23.12 -6.11
CA ALA A 308 5.19 24.47 -5.86
C ALA A 308 6.37 25.42 -5.66
N LEU A 309 6.36 26.50 -6.43
CA LEU A 309 7.12 27.73 -6.22
C LEU A 309 6.18 28.77 -5.60
N PRO A 310 6.68 29.92 -5.10
CA PRO A 310 5.85 30.92 -4.43
C PRO A 310 4.66 31.46 -5.24
N LYS A 311 4.70 31.40 -6.58
CA LYS A 311 3.65 31.93 -7.46
C LYS A 311 3.22 30.99 -8.60
N LYS A 312 3.87 29.83 -8.74
CA LYS A 312 3.61 28.89 -9.83
C LYS A 312 3.66 27.48 -9.28
N ILE A 313 2.76 26.62 -9.74
CA ILE A 313 2.69 25.23 -9.30
C ILE A 313 2.68 24.33 -10.53
N TYR A 314 3.54 23.32 -10.52
CA TYR A 314 3.68 22.37 -11.62
C TYR A 314 3.18 21.01 -11.17
N LEU A 315 2.24 20.44 -11.92
CA LEU A 315 1.72 19.08 -11.69
C LEU A 315 2.20 18.19 -12.83
N LEU A 316 3.17 17.32 -12.56
CA LEU A 316 3.83 16.48 -13.55
C LEU A 316 3.16 15.11 -13.60
N ASN A 317 2.61 14.74 -14.75
CA ASN A 317 2.03 13.42 -14.97
C ASN A 317 3.12 12.36 -15.12
N THR A 318 3.52 11.77 -14.01
CA THR A 318 4.65 10.84 -13.94
C THR A 318 4.39 9.53 -14.69
N THR A 319 3.14 9.11 -14.88
CA THR A 319 2.84 7.90 -15.66
C THR A 319 3.20 8.08 -17.13
N ASN A 320 2.95 9.26 -17.69
CA ASN A 320 3.28 9.57 -19.08
C ASN A 320 4.76 9.94 -19.24
N LEU A 321 5.32 10.63 -18.23
CA LEU A 321 6.69 11.14 -18.28
C LEU A 321 7.77 10.11 -17.94
N THR A 322 7.43 8.96 -17.35
CA THR A 322 8.44 8.00 -16.86
C THR A 322 9.47 7.59 -17.93
N ASN A 323 9.08 7.51 -19.21
CA ASN A 323 9.98 7.13 -20.31
C ASN A 323 10.66 8.33 -20.99
N SER A 324 10.31 9.57 -20.63
CA SER A 324 10.92 10.79 -21.15
C SER A 324 12.34 10.93 -20.61
N ILE A 325 13.34 10.95 -21.51
CA ILE A 325 14.74 11.15 -21.13
C ILE A 325 14.90 12.50 -20.43
N LYS A 326 14.18 13.51 -20.93
CA LYS A 326 14.20 14.87 -20.39
C LYS A 326 13.70 14.91 -18.94
N TYR A 327 12.54 14.29 -18.68
CA TYR A 327 12.01 14.15 -17.33
C TYR A 327 12.94 13.37 -16.41
N GLN A 328 13.51 12.26 -16.87
CA GLN A 328 14.45 11.46 -16.07
C GLN A 328 15.68 12.29 -15.65
N GLN A 329 16.27 13.04 -16.60
CA GLN A 329 17.40 13.93 -16.30
C GLN A 329 17.01 15.05 -15.35
N PHE A 330 15.84 15.68 -15.56
CA PHE A 330 15.30 16.67 -14.66
C PHE A 330 15.15 16.12 -13.23
N LEU A 331 14.53 14.95 -13.07
CA LEU A 331 14.27 14.37 -11.76
C LEU A 331 15.56 14.03 -11.02
N ILE A 332 16.57 13.46 -11.70
CA ILE A 332 17.89 13.17 -11.10
C ILE A 332 18.59 14.46 -10.66
N LYS A 333 18.59 15.49 -11.52
CA LYS A 333 19.18 16.80 -11.20
C LYS A 333 18.45 17.45 -10.04
N TYR A 334 17.13 17.47 -10.06
CA TYR A 334 16.31 18.03 -9.00
C TYR A 334 16.60 17.31 -7.68
N ALA A 335 16.55 15.97 -7.64
CA ALA A 335 16.78 15.16 -6.43
C ALA A 335 18.10 15.48 -5.70
N SER A 336 19.15 15.80 -6.47
CA SER A 336 20.53 15.96 -5.99
C SER A 336 21.03 17.39 -5.98
N ASN A 337 20.21 18.38 -6.40
CA ASN A 337 20.59 19.80 -6.35
C ASN A 337 20.50 20.37 -4.94
N ASP A 338 21.03 21.59 -4.78
CA ASP A 338 21.09 22.27 -3.49
C ASP A 338 19.78 22.97 -3.08
N SER A 339 18.73 22.94 -3.91
CA SER A 339 17.43 23.53 -3.56
C SER A 339 16.80 22.79 -2.36
N LEU A 340 16.13 23.54 -1.47
CA LEU A 340 15.33 22.91 -0.41
C LEU A 340 14.05 22.32 -0.99
N LYS A 341 13.73 21.09 -0.58
CA LYS A 341 12.58 20.32 -1.05
C LYS A 341 11.71 19.99 0.14
N ILE A 342 10.61 20.68 0.29
CA ILE A 342 9.80 20.65 1.50
C ILE A 342 8.54 19.85 1.22
N GLY A 343 8.31 18.78 1.96
CA GLY A 343 7.09 18.00 1.84
C GLY A 343 6.66 17.37 3.14
N GLN A 344 5.54 16.65 3.08
CA GLN A 344 4.95 15.95 4.21
C GLN A 344 5.14 14.43 4.07
N ASN A 345 6.14 13.88 4.76
CA ASN A 345 6.52 12.46 4.67
C ASN A 345 6.91 12.02 3.24
N ILE A 346 7.49 12.94 2.47
CA ILE A 346 7.63 12.84 1.01
C ILE A 346 8.81 11.96 0.55
N LYS A 347 9.82 11.71 1.41
CA LYS A 347 11.06 11.02 1.00
C LYS A 347 10.82 9.63 0.39
N LEU A 348 9.93 8.83 0.98
CA LEU A 348 9.66 7.47 0.46
C LEU A 348 8.93 7.51 -0.89
N ASP A 349 8.04 8.47 -1.08
CA ASP A 349 7.30 8.62 -2.33
C ASP A 349 8.23 9.17 -3.42
N PHE A 350 9.13 10.09 -3.07
CA PHE A 350 10.17 10.56 -3.98
C PHE A 350 11.15 9.44 -4.39
N LEU A 351 11.55 8.56 -3.47
CA LEU A 351 12.30 7.36 -3.83
C LEU A 351 11.53 6.47 -4.81
N SER A 352 10.20 6.39 -4.66
CA SER A 352 9.34 5.64 -5.59
C SER A 352 9.35 6.25 -7.00
N LEU A 353 9.41 7.59 -7.12
CA LEU A 353 9.62 8.28 -8.40
C LEU A 353 10.95 7.89 -9.06
N LEU A 354 12.03 7.82 -8.28
CA LEU A 354 13.34 7.41 -8.78
C LEU A 354 13.38 5.93 -9.20
N VAL A 355 12.72 5.05 -8.44
CA VAL A 355 12.55 3.63 -8.79
C VAL A 355 11.78 3.49 -10.11
N GLN A 356 10.74 4.29 -10.33
CA GLN A 356 9.95 4.28 -11.57
C GLN A 356 10.76 4.60 -12.83
N ILE A 357 11.88 5.31 -12.69
CA ILE A 357 12.80 5.62 -13.80
C ILE A 357 14.10 4.80 -13.76
N GLY A 358 14.19 3.80 -12.86
CA GLY A 358 15.38 2.95 -12.72
C GLY A 358 16.62 3.65 -12.17
N LYS A 359 16.44 4.65 -11.30
CA LYS A 359 17.50 5.50 -10.72
C LYS A 359 17.50 5.47 -9.20
N GLN A 360 17.31 4.30 -8.60
CA GLN A 360 17.26 4.14 -7.14
C GLN A 360 18.56 4.50 -6.40
N ASP A 361 19.69 4.59 -7.11
CA ASP A 361 21.00 4.89 -6.50
C ASP A 361 21.27 6.41 -6.38
N VAL A 362 20.32 7.26 -6.79
CA VAL A 362 20.47 8.72 -6.70
C VAL A 362 20.34 9.18 -5.25
N GLU A 363 21.34 9.93 -4.77
CA GLU A 363 21.33 10.52 -3.44
C GLU A 363 20.34 11.69 -3.36
N LEU A 364 19.45 11.65 -2.37
CA LEU A 364 18.50 12.72 -2.07
C LEU A 364 19.18 13.81 -1.24
N LYS A 365 19.17 15.06 -1.72
CA LYS A 365 19.73 16.22 -1.00
C LYS A 365 18.67 17.25 -0.63
N ASN A 366 18.84 17.84 0.55
CA ASN A 366 18.09 19.01 1.02
C ASN A 366 16.56 18.82 1.11
N PHE A 367 16.13 17.61 1.49
CA PHE A 367 14.73 17.31 1.79
C PHE A 367 14.37 17.63 3.23
N ILE A 368 13.34 18.47 3.41
CA ILE A 368 12.74 18.85 4.68
C ILE A 368 11.42 18.11 4.85
N GLU A 369 11.27 17.42 5.97
CA GLU A 369 10.04 16.73 6.34
C GLU A 369 9.26 17.57 7.35
N LEU A 370 8.12 18.15 6.94
CA LEU A 370 7.31 18.99 7.83
C LEU A 370 6.87 18.25 9.10
N SER A 371 6.66 16.94 9.01
CA SER A 371 6.33 16.12 10.18
C SER A 371 7.41 16.15 11.27
N GLN A 372 8.68 16.35 10.91
CA GLN A 372 9.78 16.49 11.87
C GLN A 372 9.75 17.85 12.54
N LEU A 373 9.57 18.93 11.77
CA LEU A 373 9.45 20.29 12.30
C LEU A 373 8.24 20.43 13.21
N PHE A 374 7.10 19.86 12.80
CA PHE A 374 5.88 19.87 13.60
C PHE A 374 6.06 19.15 14.94
N ARG A 375 6.72 17.97 14.97
CA ARG A 375 7.01 17.26 16.23
C ARG A 375 7.93 18.04 17.16
N GLN A 376 8.87 18.80 16.61
CA GLN A 376 9.75 19.66 17.41
C GLN A 376 8.96 20.79 18.06
N LYS A 377 8.03 21.41 17.32
CA LYS A 377 7.18 22.52 17.82
C LYS A 377 6.05 22.04 18.75
N TYR A 378 5.51 20.84 18.50
CA TYR A 378 4.38 20.26 19.24
C TYR A 378 4.69 18.82 19.69
N PRO A 379 5.54 18.63 20.70
CA PRO A 379 6.02 17.30 21.11
C PRO A 379 4.93 16.38 21.68
N ASP A 380 3.85 16.96 22.21
CA ASP A 380 2.74 16.20 22.80
C ASP A 380 1.73 15.69 21.75
N GLU A 381 1.84 16.14 20.50
CA GLU A 381 0.95 15.74 19.42
C GLU A 381 1.28 14.36 18.88
N LYS A 382 0.32 13.45 18.94
CA LYS A 382 0.48 12.07 18.45
C LYS A 382 0.40 11.97 16.93
N LYS A 383 -0.28 12.91 16.28
CA LYS A 383 -0.50 12.96 14.83
C LYS A 383 0.31 14.10 14.23
N THR A 384 0.73 13.94 12.98
CA THR A 384 1.56 14.93 12.28
C THR A 384 1.10 15.16 10.84
N ASN A 385 -0.14 14.79 10.49
CA ASN A 385 -0.65 14.93 9.12
C ASN A 385 -0.80 16.41 8.74
N LEU A 386 -0.75 16.70 7.44
CA LEU A 386 -0.70 18.07 6.92
C LEU A 386 -1.92 18.91 7.33
N SER A 387 -3.12 18.31 7.28
CA SER A 387 -4.38 18.96 7.67
C SER A 387 -4.38 19.41 9.14
N LEU A 388 -3.81 18.62 10.06
CA LEU A 388 -3.64 19.02 11.47
C LEU A 388 -2.65 20.18 11.63
N GLN A 389 -1.56 20.18 10.87
CA GLN A 389 -0.59 21.29 10.90
C GLN A 389 -1.25 22.59 10.43
N CYS A 390 -2.00 22.52 9.32
CA CYS A 390 -2.79 23.61 8.79
C CYS A 390 -3.80 24.13 9.83
N GLN A 391 -4.54 23.25 10.48
CA GLN A 391 -5.50 23.65 11.51
C GLN A 391 -4.82 24.38 12.68
N LYS A 392 -3.67 23.89 13.15
CA LYS A 392 -2.96 24.51 14.28
C LYS A 392 -2.29 25.84 13.93
N LEU A 393 -1.75 25.96 12.72
CA LEU A 393 -0.95 27.13 12.33
C LEU A 393 -1.78 28.20 11.63
N LEU A 394 -2.82 27.79 10.89
CA LEU A 394 -3.62 28.65 10.00
C LEU A 394 -5.10 28.70 10.39
N GLY A 395 -5.54 27.87 11.35
CA GLY A 395 -6.93 27.85 11.84
C GLY A 395 -7.94 27.19 10.90
N LYS A 396 -7.51 26.69 9.74
CA LYS A 396 -8.34 26.04 8.72
C LYS A 396 -7.80 24.66 8.35
N GLU A 397 -8.67 23.78 7.86
CA GLU A 397 -8.29 22.44 7.42
C GLU A 397 -8.04 22.36 5.91
N LEU A 398 -7.39 21.28 5.48
CA LEU A 398 -7.35 20.87 4.08
C LEU A 398 -8.54 19.97 3.74
N ASP A 399 -8.94 19.98 2.46
CA ASP A 399 -9.85 18.99 1.89
C ASP A 399 -9.30 17.58 2.09
N LYS A 400 -10.17 16.59 2.26
CA LYS A 400 -9.77 15.18 2.44
C LYS A 400 -10.41 14.24 1.43
N VAL A 401 -11.32 14.74 0.60
CA VAL A 401 -12.08 13.89 -0.34
C VAL A 401 -11.18 13.39 -1.46
N GLU A 402 -10.27 14.23 -1.93
CA GLU A 402 -9.36 13.87 -3.02
C GLU A 402 -8.16 13.02 -2.56
N GLN A 403 -7.96 12.80 -1.25
CA GLN A 403 -6.93 11.87 -0.75
C GLN A 403 -7.12 10.44 -1.30
N ILE A 404 -8.36 10.04 -1.59
CA ILE A 404 -8.69 8.76 -2.21
C ILE A 404 -9.29 9.04 -3.58
N SER A 405 -8.42 9.13 -4.58
CA SER A 405 -8.78 9.48 -5.96
C SER A 405 -8.21 8.51 -6.99
N HIS A 406 -8.82 8.47 -8.17
CA HIS A 406 -8.30 7.70 -9.30
C HIS A 406 -7.24 8.52 -10.06
N TRP A 407 -6.07 8.71 -9.45
CA TRP A 407 -5.00 9.60 -9.92
C TRP A 407 -4.35 9.21 -11.25
N GLN A 408 -4.67 8.04 -11.82
CA GLN A 408 -4.31 7.67 -13.20
C GLN A 408 -5.29 8.16 -14.26
N LYS A 409 -6.54 8.46 -13.88
CA LYS A 409 -7.57 8.83 -14.86
C LYS A 409 -7.26 10.22 -15.40
N ARG A 410 -7.47 10.40 -16.70
CA ARG A 410 -7.31 11.69 -17.39
C ARG A 410 -8.56 12.01 -18.22
N PRO A 411 -8.90 13.29 -18.39
CA PRO A 411 -8.30 14.46 -17.72
C PRO A 411 -8.54 14.44 -16.20
N LEU A 412 -7.70 15.12 -15.44
CA LEU A 412 -7.96 15.38 -14.02
C LEU A 412 -9.10 16.38 -13.87
N ARG A 413 -9.94 16.20 -12.85
CA ARG A 413 -10.95 17.18 -12.46
C ARG A 413 -10.31 18.44 -11.88
N SER A 414 -10.97 19.58 -12.00
CA SER A 414 -10.51 20.85 -11.44
C SER A 414 -10.32 20.79 -9.91
N ALA A 415 -11.19 20.06 -9.20
CA ALA A 415 -11.02 19.81 -7.76
C ALA A 415 -9.76 18.97 -7.43
N GLN A 416 -9.42 17.98 -8.26
CA GLN A 416 -8.17 17.20 -8.12
C GLN A 416 -6.93 18.06 -8.35
N ILE A 417 -6.98 18.96 -9.35
CA ILE A 417 -5.92 19.92 -9.63
C ILE A 417 -5.76 20.88 -8.45
N HIS A 418 -6.86 21.42 -7.92
CA HIS A 418 -6.84 22.31 -6.76
C HIS A 418 -6.21 21.62 -5.54
N TYR A 419 -6.68 20.41 -5.23
CA TYR A 419 -6.18 19.61 -4.12
C TYR A 419 -4.66 19.37 -4.25
N ALA A 420 -4.22 18.79 -5.37
CA ALA A 420 -2.81 18.42 -5.56
C ALA A 420 -1.89 19.65 -5.56
N ALA A 421 -2.34 20.76 -6.14
CA ALA A 421 -1.58 22.01 -6.12
C ALA A 421 -1.48 22.60 -4.71
N LEU A 422 -2.57 22.56 -3.94
CA LEU A 422 -2.60 23.07 -2.57
C LEU A 422 -1.68 22.26 -1.65
N ASP A 423 -1.65 20.93 -1.74
CA ASP A 423 -0.83 20.09 -0.85
C ASP A 423 0.69 20.35 -1.02
N ALA A 424 1.17 20.59 -2.24
CA ALA A 424 2.54 21.02 -2.46
C ALA A 424 2.78 22.47 -2.01
N PHE A 425 1.88 23.39 -2.34
CA PHE A 425 2.04 24.80 -2.00
C PHE A 425 2.02 25.05 -0.49
N ILE A 426 1.09 24.39 0.22
CA ILE A 426 0.94 24.57 1.66
C ILE A 426 2.18 24.05 2.39
N CYS A 427 2.89 23.05 1.84
CA CYS A 427 4.17 22.62 2.41
C CYS A 427 5.20 23.76 2.40
N LEU A 428 5.33 24.47 1.28
CA LEU A 428 6.19 25.64 1.17
C LEU A 428 5.77 26.76 2.14
N HIS A 429 4.46 27.04 2.22
CA HIS A 429 3.94 28.07 3.11
C HIS A 429 4.18 27.76 4.59
N LEU A 430 3.88 26.54 5.04
CA LEU A 430 4.07 26.14 6.44
C LEU A 430 5.54 26.18 6.86
N HIS A 431 6.47 25.89 5.94
CA HIS A 431 7.90 26.02 6.22
C HIS A 431 8.29 27.43 6.68
N SER A 432 7.71 28.48 6.09
CA SER A 432 7.98 29.86 6.56
C SER A 432 7.51 30.12 8.00
N HIS A 433 6.42 29.48 8.44
CA HIS A 433 5.91 29.57 9.83
C HIS A 433 6.76 28.79 10.85
N TYR A 434 7.61 27.88 10.39
CA TYR A 434 8.57 27.17 11.23
C TYR A 434 9.93 27.88 11.29
N LYS A 435 10.24 28.76 10.33
CA LYS A 435 11.45 29.61 10.34
C LYS A 435 11.29 30.85 11.23
N SER A 436 10.05 31.35 11.37
CA SER A 436 9.67 32.43 12.30
C SER A 436 9.55 31.92 13.72
#